data_AF-A0A7X8DMQ5-F1
#
_entry.id   AF-A0A7X8DMQ5-F1
#
_cell.length_a   1.000
_cell.length_b   1.000
_cell.length_c   1.000
_cell.angle_alpha   90.00
_cell.angle_beta   90.00
_cell.angle_gamma   90.00
#
_symmetry.space_group_name_H-M   'P 1'
#
loop_
_entity.id
_entity.type
_entity.pdbx_description
1 polymer ?
#
loop_
_entity_poly.entity_id
_entity_poly.type
_entity_poly.pdbx_seq_one_letter_code
_entity_poly.pdbx_strand_id
1 'polypeptide(L)'
;MAKVKTTFYCQNCGTQSATWVGKCRNCGEWNTYVEEVIQSASSTKQQHALRKSQAIRIQDIDNTEHTQRIDTGIEEINRVLGGGIVSGSLILLGGEP
;
A
#
# COMPACT_ATOMS: atom_id res chain seq x y z
N MET A 1 -2.25 0.94 11.18
CA MET A 1 -1.81 1.97 12.14
C MET A 1 -0.41 2.40 11.71
N ALA A 2 -0.16 3.70 11.54
CA ALA A 2 1.15 4.18 11.13
C ALA A 2 2.17 3.83 12.23
N LYS A 3 3.20 3.08 11.88
CA LYS A 3 4.27 2.72 12.82
C LYS A 3 4.98 4.01 13.20
N VAL A 4 4.88 4.40 14.48
CA VAL A 4 5.57 5.57 15.01
C VAL A 4 7.07 5.33 14.83
N LYS A 5 7.73 6.21 14.07
CA LYS A 5 9.18 6.14 13.86
C LYS A 5 9.83 7.05 14.89
N THR A 6 10.45 6.45 15.90
CA THR A 6 11.18 7.18 16.94
C THR A 6 12.60 7.49 16.45
N THR A 7 13.13 8.66 16.79
CA THR A 7 14.52 9.05 16.47
C THR A 7 15.13 9.70 17.70
N PHE A 8 16.40 9.42 17.95
CA PHE A 8 17.14 9.90 19.11
C PHE A 8 18.06 11.05 18.69
N TYR A 9 18.04 12.15 19.43
CA TYR A 9 18.88 13.33 19.17
C TYR A 9 19.85 13.59 20.31
N CYS A 10 21.12 13.82 20.00
CA CYS A 10 22.11 14.25 20.97
C CYS A 10 21.91 15.72 21.32
N GLN A 11 21.60 16.05 22.58
CA GLN A 11 21.39 17.42 23.05
C GLN A 11 22.64 18.31 22.96
N ASN A 12 23.83 17.72 22.91
CA ASN A 12 25.09 18.48 22.89
C ASN A 12 25.55 18.88 21.47
N CYS A 13 25.22 18.08 20.45
CA CYS A 13 25.70 18.34 19.08
C CYS A 13 24.65 18.15 17.98
N GLY A 14 23.39 17.85 18.34
CA GLY A 14 22.28 17.70 17.39
C GLY A 14 22.34 16.46 16.51
N THR A 15 23.29 15.54 16.73
CA THR A 15 23.39 14.31 15.92
C THR A 15 22.17 13.43 16.16
N GLN A 16 21.56 12.95 15.07
CA GLN A 16 20.43 12.04 15.09
C GLN A 16 20.86 10.58 14.95
N SER A 17 20.14 9.67 15.62
CA SER A 17 20.33 8.22 15.54
C SER A 17 18.97 7.51 15.54
N ALA A 18 18.84 6.43 14.77
CA ALA A 18 17.63 5.62 14.71
C ALA A 18 17.48 4.67 15.93
N THR A 19 18.55 4.47 16.69
CA THR A 19 18.60 3.62 17.89
C THR A 19 19.27 4.36 19.03
N TRP A 20 18.97 3.99 20.27
CA TRP A 20 19.67 4.53 21.43
C TRP A 20 21.17 4.18 21.38
N VAL A 21 22.02 5.17 21.61
CA VAL A 21 23.47 4.97 21.68
C VAL A 21 23.99 5.67 22.94
N GLY A 22 24.59 4.92 23.86
CA GLY A 22 25.04 5.46 25.15
C GLY A 22 26.15 6.51 25.06
N LYS A 23 26.93 6.52 23.97
CA LYS A 23 27.99 7.50 23.70
C LYS A 23 27.80 8.15 22.33
N CYS A 24 27.81 9.47 22.28
CA CYS A 24 27.74 10.19 21.02
C CYS A 24 29.02 10.04 20.19
N ARG A 25 28.88 9.55 18.95
CA ARG A 25 30.00 9.36 18.01
C ARG A 25 30.56 10.68 17.47
N ASN A 26 29.82 11.79 17.60
CA ASN A 26 30.22 13.09 17.08
C ASN A 26 30.89 13.96 18.16
N CYS A 27 30.28 14.10 19.36
CA CYS A 27 30.83 14.92 20.45
C CYS A 27 31.52 14.12 21.57
N GLY A 28 31.47 12.79 21.55
CA GLY A 28 32.12 11.94 22.56
C GLY A 28 31.41 11.86 23.91
N GLU A 29 30.37 12.66 24.13
CA GLU A 29 29.63 12.73 25.39
C GLU A 29 28.74 11.50 25.64
N TRP A 30 28.57 11.17 26.91
CA TRP A 30 27.76 10.04 27.38
C TRP A 30 26.35 10.48 27.76
N ASN A 31 25.35 9.62 27.52
CA ASN A 31 23.96 9.81 27.95
C ASN A 31 23.29 11.12 27.48
N THR A 32 23.75 11.69 26.35
CA THR A 32 23.22 12.95 25.80
C THR A 32 22.13 12.77 24.76
N TYR A 33 21.81 11.53 24.37
CA TYR A 33 20.71 11.27 23.45
C TYR A 33 19.37 11.40 24.18
N VAL A 34 18.39 12.02 23.53
CA VAL A 34 17.01 12.11 24.00
C VAL A 34 16.09 11.64 22.88
N GLU A 35 15.04 10.93 23.24
CA GLU A 35 14.05 10.42 22.29
C GLU A 35 13.10 11.54 21.87
N GLU A 36 12.96 11.75 20.56
CA GLU A 36 11.93 12.63 20.00
C GLU A 36 11.05 11.82 19.04
N VAL A 37 9.75 11.92 19.27
CA VAL A 37 8.75 11.24 18.44
C VAL A 37 8.51 12.09 17.20
N ILE A 38 9.09 11.68 16.08
CA ILE A 38 8.73 12.27 14.78
C ILE A 38 7.35 11.73 14.42
N GLN A 39 6.30 12.43 14.82
CA GLN A 39 4.98 12.24 14.21
C GLN A 39 5.12 12.65 12.74
N SER A 40 5.28 11.67 11.86
CA SER A 40 5.12 11.90 10.43
C SER A 40 3.72 12.46 10.22
N ALA A 41 3.62 13.71 9.75
CA ALA A 41 2.36 14.30 9.32
C ALA A 41 1.64 13.24 8.48
N SER A 42 0.42 12.90 8.87
CA SER A 42 -0.34 11.86 8.20
C SER A 42 -0.51 12.28 6.75
N SER A 43 0.30 11.74 5.84
CA SER A 43 -0.03 11.78 4.43
C SER A 43 -1.35 11.05 4.35
N THR A 44 -2.44 11.78 4.12
CA THR A 44 -3.75 11.21 3.82
C THR A 44 -3.55 10.36 2.58
N LYS A 45 -3.22 9.08 2.77
CA LYS A 45 -3.30 8.10 1.69
C LYS A 45 -4.75 8.18 1.26
N GLN A 46 -4.99 8.64 0.03
CA GLN A 46 -6.28 8.47 -0.62
C GLN A 46 -6.53 6.97 -0.64
N GLN A 47 -7.25 6.50 0.37
CA GLN A 47 -7.77 5.15 0.37
C GLN A 47 -8.86 5.19 -0.69
N HIS A 48 -8.54 4.75 -1.91
CA HIS A 48 -9.57 4.33 -2.83
C HIS A 48 -10.47 3.37 -2.06
N ALA A 49 -11.75 3.71 -1.94
CA ALA A 49 -12.72 2.89 -1.25
C ALA A 49 -12.85 1.58 -2.03
N LEU A 50 -12.00 0.61 -1.70
CA LEU A 50 -12.15 -0.76 -2.14
C LEU A 50 -13.49 -1.22 -1.57
N ARG A 51 -14.45 -1.52 -2.45
CA ARG A 51 -15.67 -2.24 -2.04
C ARG A 51 -15.19 -3.51 -1.34
N LYS A 52 -15.38 -3.58 -0.03
CA LYS A 52 -15.07 -4.79 0.74
C LYS A 52 -16.03 -5.86 0.28
N SER A 53 -15.51 -6.98 -0.23
CA SER A 53 -16.34 -8.16 -0.47
C SER A 53 -16.91 -8.63 0.87
N GLN A 54 -18.22 -8.80 0.96
CA GLN A 54 -18.88 -9.39 2.11
C GLN A 54 -19.06 -10.89 1.90
N ALA A 55 -18.98 -11.67 2.97
CA ALA A 55 -19.31 -13.09 2.91
C ALA A 55 -20.83 -13.24 2.70
N ILE A 56 -21.20 -13.95 1.64
CA ILE A 56 -22.59 -14.27 1.30
C ILE A 56 -22.72 -15.78 1.14
N ARG A 57 -23.91 -16.34 1.41
CA ARG A 57 -24.17 -17.76 1.17
C ARG A 57 -24.28 -18.00 -0.33
N ILE A 58 -23.90 -19.18 -0.79
CA ILE A 58 -23.93 -19.54 -2.22
C ILE A 58 -25.35 -19.36 -2.83
N GLN A 59 -26.38 -19.77 -2.08
CA GLN A 59 -27.78 -19.63 -2.49
C GLN A 59 -28.26 -18.19 -2.62
N ASP A 60 -27.55 -17.24 -2.01
CA ASP A 60 -27.91 -15.82 -2.02
C ASP A 60 -27.06 -15.04 -3.06
N ILE A 61 -26.25 -15.73 -3.88
CA ILE A 61 -25.50 -15.12 -4.98
C ILE A 61 -26.46 -14.79 -6.10
N ASP A 62 -26.58 -13.49 -6.40
CA ASP A 62 -27.35 -13.02 -7.56
C ASP A 62 -26.57 -13.28 -8.86
N ASN A 63 -27.14 -14.07 -9.76
CA ASN A 63 -26.57 -14.36 -11.08
C ASN A 63 -27.09 -13.41 -12.17
N THR A 64 -27.95 -12.45 -11.83
CA THR A 64 -28.53 -11.51 -12.79
C THR A 64 -27.65 -10.28 -13.05
N GLU A 65 -26.64 -10.06 -12.21
CA GLU A 65 -25.62 -9.02 -12.36
C GLU A 65 -24.67 -9.36 -13.52
N HIS A 66 -25.13 -9.14 -14.75
CA HIS A 66 -24.27 -9.17 -15.92
C HIS A 66 -23.32 -7.97 -15.88
N THR A 67 -22.07 -8.23 -15.49
CA THR A 67 -21.03 -7.21 -15.62
C THR A 67 -20.92 -6.80 -17.08
N GLN A 68 -21.15 -5.52 -17.37
CA GLN A 68 -21.03 -4.99 -18.73
C GLN A 68 -19.60 -5.20 -19.23
N ARG A 69 -19.49 -5.93 -20.35
CA ARG A 69 -18.23 -6.19 -21.03
C ARG A 69 -18.07 -5.19 -22.17
N ILE A 70 -16.86 -4.69 -22.33
CA ILE A 70 -16.47 -3.83 -23.43
C ILE A 70 -16.06 -4.73 -24.60
N ASP A 71 -16.77 -4.60 -25.71
CA ASP A 71 -16.42 -5.26 -26.97
C ASP A 71 -15.11 -4.67 -27.53
N THR A 72 -14.14 -5.53 -27.84
CA THR A 72 -12.86 -5.13 -28.42
C THR A 72 -12.88 -4.93 -29.93
N GLY A 73 -13.97 -5.32 -30.61
CA GLY A 73 -14.08 -5.36 -32.07
C GLY A 73 -13.33 -6.52 -32.74
N ILE A 74 -12.62 -7.34 -31.95
CA ILE A 74 -11.88 -8.52 -32.43
C ILE A 74 -12.50 -9.76 -31.82
N GLU A 75 -13.16 -10.57 -32.64
CA GLU A 75 -13.94 -11.73 -32.20
C GLU A 75 -13.12 -12.72 -31.37
N GLU A 76 -11.92 -13.10 -31.83
CA GLU A 76 -11.07 -14.05 -31.10
C GLU A 76 -10.60 -13.52 -29.75
N ILE A 77 -10.34 -12.22 -29.63
CA ILE A 77 -9.97 -11.62 -28.34
C ILE A 77 -11.17 -11.64 -27.40
N ASN A 78 -12.35 -11.26 -27.88
CA ASN A 78 -13.57 -11.34 -27.08
C ASN A 78 -13.83 -12.77 -26.62
N ARG A 79 -13.64 -13.76 -27.51
CA ARG A 79 -13.80 -15.18 -27.19
C ARG A 79 -12.85 -15.62 -26.08
N VAL A 80 -11.57 -15.27 -26.16
CA VAL A 80 -10.57 -15.58 -25.13
C VAL A 80 -10.90 -14.90 -23.80
N LEU A 81 -11.42 -13.68 -23.82
CA LEU A 81 -11.79 -12.92 -22.62
C LEU A 81 -13.20 -13.26 -22.07
N GLY A 82 -13.92 -14.20 -22.69
CA GLY A 82 -15.26 -14.61 -22.26
C GLY A 82 -16.36 -13.59 -22.58
N GLY A 83 -16.28 -12.95 -23.75
CA GLY A 83 -17.24 -11.98 -24.28
C GLY A 83 -16.77 -10.52 -24.27
N GLY A 84 -15.50 -10.25 -23.98
CA GLY A 84 -14.92 -8.89 -23.96
C GLY A 84 -14.31 -8.48 -22.62
N ILE A 85 -13.81 -7.25 -22.54
CA ILE A 85 -13.06 -6.72 -21.39
C ILE A 85 -14.01 -6.33 -20.26
N VAL A 86 -13.68 -6.74 -19.02
CA VAL A 86 -14.43 -6.34 -17.82
C VAL A 86 -13.83 -5.07 -17.22
N SER A 87 -14.66 -4.06 -16.95
CA SER A 87 -14.23 -2.83 -16.29
C SER A 87 -13.62 -3.09 -14.91
N GLY A 88 -12.43 -2.54 -14.65
CA GLY A 88 -11.70 -2.76 -13.39
C GLY A 88 -10.98 -4.10 -13.30
N SER A 89 -10.89 -4.86 -14.41
CA SER A 89 -10.08 -6.07 -14.48
C SER A 89 -8.60 -5.76 -14.79
N LEU A 90 -7.73 -6.71 -14.44
CA LEU A 90 -6.32 -6.72 -14.83
C LEU A 90 -6.08 -7.94 -15.71
N ILE A 91 -5.53 -7.73 -16.90
CA ILE A 91 -5.27 -8.76 -17.90
C ILE A 91 -3.76 -8.88 -18.08
N LEU A 92 -3.22 -10.07 -17.81
CA LEU A 92 -1.81 -10.40 -18.05
C LEU A 92 -1.67 -11.06 -19.43
N LEU A 93 -0.82 -10.48 -20.27
CA LEU A 93 -0.49 -11.03 -21.59
C LEU A 93 0.94 -11.58 -21.54
N GLY A 94 1.13 -12.82 -21.99
CA GLY A 94 2.44 -13.48 -22.04
C GLY A 94 2.68 -14.13 -23.40
N GLY A 95 3.94 -14.16 -23.80
CA GLY A 95 4.41 -14.76 -25.05
C GLY A 95 5.94 -14.73 -25.13
N GLU A 96 6.52 -15.56 -26.00
CA GLU A 96 7.94 -15.48 -26.33
C GLU A 96 8.22 -14.18 -27.12
N PRO A 97 9.38 -13.53 -26.94
CA PRO A 97 9.75 -12.31 -27.65
C PRO A 97 10.08 -12.56 -29.13
#